data_AF-A0A7S3IKZ3-F1
#
_entry.id   AF-A0A7S3IKZ3-F1
#
_cell.length_a   1.000
_cell.length_b   1.000
_cell.length_c   1.000
_cell.angle_alpha   90.00
_cell.angle_beta   90.00
_cell.angle_gamma   90.00
#
_symmetry.space_group_name_H-M   'P 1'
#
loop_
_entity.id
_entity.type
_entity.pdbx_description
1 polymer ?
#
loop_
_entity_poly.entity_id
_entity_poly.type
_entity_poly.pdbx_seq_one_letter_code
_entity_poly.pdbx_strand_id
1 'polypeptide(L)'
;MEYIGVEKDYFRSFIEGGKVDEYIERKSQNGVWGDDIEIQAMSEIYNLAIEIYAYSTKPMKTFHEAQVEDDDQIAEKPIPLRLSYHGGSHYNCIVAQDWNEGHALIKGLQPGQLEEEHISSLKEPVEPIDEQALKKALDSGSKEEECKETSIVKQVYLQADPQKLRKMIQQSREEFETQ
;
A
#
# COMPACT_ATOMS: atom_id res chain seq x y z
N MET A 1 -5.13 -12.65 -0.39
CA MET A 1 -4.72 -13.73 -1.33
C MET A 1 -5.14 -13.44 -2.76
N GLU A 2 -6.39 -13.01 -3.02
CA GLU A 2 -6.84 -12.65 -4.38
C GLU A 2 -5.91 -11.64 -5.08
N TYR A 3 -5.46 -10.60 -4.38
CA TYR A 3 -4.49 -9.63 -4.90
C TYR A 3 -3.20 -10.30 -5.43
N ILE A 4 -2.62 -11.23 -4.67
CA ILE A 4 -1.44 -12.00 -5.08
C ILE A 4 -1.73 -12.82 -6.35
N GLY A 5 -2.97 -13.30 -6.51
CA GLY A 5 -3.39 -14.01 -7.71
C GLY A 5 -3.51 -13.11 -8.95
N VAL A 6 -3.96 -11.87 -8.76
CA VAL A 6 -4.00 -10.85 -9.84
C VAL A 6 -2.59 -10.43 -10.23
N GLU A 7 -1.74 -10.13 -9.24
CA GLU A 7 -0.35 -9.68 -9.41
C GLU A 7 0.66 -10.84 -9.41
N LYS A 8 0.22 -12.02 -9.86
CA LYS A 8 0.98 -13.28 -9.75
C LYS A 8 2.38 -13.20 -10.36
N ASP A 9 2.55 -12.45 -11.44
CA ASP A 9 3.82 -12.37 -12.16
C ASP A 9 4.89 -11.67 -11.31
N TYR A 10 4.50 -10.66 -10.52
CA TYR A 10 5.38 -10.02 -9.55
C TYR A 10 5.70 -10.97 -8.39
N PHE A 11 4.70 -11.54 -7.74
CA PHE A 11 4.92 -12.38 -6.55
C PHE A 11 5.61 -13.71 -6.85
N ARG A 12 5.63 -14.13 -8.12
CA ARG A 12 6.22 -15.41 -8.54
C ARG A 12 7.68 -15.58 -8.14
N SER A 13 8.47 -14.52 -8.20
CA SER A 13 9.90 -14.56 -7.84
C SER A 13 10.14 -14.78 -6.34
N PHE A 14 9.18 -14.41 -5.50
CA PHE A 14 9.27 -14.51 -4.04
C PHE A 14 8.65 -15.81 -3.49
N ILE A 15 7.95 -16.57 -4.33
CA ILE A 15 7.30 -17.83 -3.95
C ILE A 15 8.20 -19.01 -4.38
N GLU A 16 8.46 -19.92 -3.43
CA GLU A 16 9.29 -21.10 -3.67
C GLU A 16 8.80 -21.91 -4.88
N GLY A 17 9.70 -22.15 -5.85
CA GLY A 17 9.38 -22.86 -7.09
C GLY A 17 8.46 -22.11 -8.06
N GLY A 18 8.13 -20.84 -7.78
CA GLY A 18 7.28 -20.00 -8.63
C GLY A 18 5.84 -20.52 -8.75
N LYS A 19 5.37 -21.30 -7.78
CA LYS A 19 4.07 -21.97 -7.79
C LYS A 19 3.00 -21.14 -7.07
N VAL A 20 2.61 -20.03 -7.69
CA VAL A 20 1.72 -19.04 -7.08
C VAL A 20 0.34 -19.63 -6.70
N ASP A 21 -0.23 -20.49 -7.54
CA ASP A 21 -1.55 -21.08 -7.27
C ASP A 21 -1.55 -22.01 -6.05
N GLU A 22 -0.53 -22.90 -5.93
CA GLU A 22 -0.34 -23.77 -4.75
C GLU A 22 -0.09 -22.94 -3.49
N TYR A 23 0.65 -21.83 -3.62
CA TYR A 23 0.90 -20.90 -2.53
C TYR A 23 -0.40 -20.25 -2.03
N ILE A 24 -1.23 -19.74 -2.94
CA ILE A 24 -2.53 -19.11 -2.63
C ILE A 24 -3.47 -20.13 -1.97
N GLU A 25 -3.58 -21.34 -2.52
CA GLU A 25 -4.46 -22.38 -1.96
C GLU A 25 -4.08 -22.71 -0.52
N ARG A 26 -2.79 -22.87 -0.24
CA ARG A 26 -2.26 -23.14 1.10
C ARG A 26 -2.47 -21.95 2.04
N LYS A 27 -2.10 -20.73 1.62
CA LYS A 27 -2.16 -19.52 2.45
C LYS A 27 -3.58 -19.02 2.71
N SER A 28 -4.57 -19.49 1.94
CA SER A 28 -5.98 -19.24 2.18
C SER A 28 -6.58 -20.12 3.28
N GLN A 29 -5.86 -21.13 3.77
CA GLN A 29 -6.35 -22.01 4.84
C GLN A 29 -6.22 -21.35 6.22
N ASN A 30 -7.23 -21.53 7.06
CA ASN A 30 -7.19 -21.07 8.44
C ASN A 30 -6.03 -21.73 9.21
N GLY A 31 -5.35 -20.94 10.04
CA GLY A 31 -4.20 -21.40 10.83
C GLY A 31 -2.86 -21.38 10.09
N VAL A 32 -2.83 -21.01 8.79
CA VAL A 32 -1.57 -20.78 8.06
C VAL A 32 -1.11 -19.35 8.30
N TRP A 33 0.15 -19.20 8.70
CA TRP A 33 0.69 -17.90 9.10
C TRP A 33 1.10 -17.08 7.87
N GLY A 34 0.81 -15.78 7.94
CA GLY A 34 1.32 -14.78 7.01
C GLY A 34 2.71 -14.30 7.39
N ASP A 35 3.49 -13.85 6.41
CA ASP A 35 4.79 -13.22 6.63
C ASP A 35 5.04 -12.14 5.58
N ASP A 36 6.29 -11.87 5.20
CA ASP A 36 6.69 -10.80 4.28
C ASP A 36 5.85 -10.66 3.01
N ILE A 37 5.52 -11.76 2.31
CA ILE A 37 4.73 -11.71 1.06
C ILE A 37 3.32 -11.16 1.32
N GLU A 38 2.69 -11.60 2.41
CA GLU A 38 1.36 -11.12 2.79
C GLU A 38 1.41 -9.65 3.24
N ILE A 39 2.48 -9.26 3.94
CA ILE A 39 2.67 -7.89 4.41
C ILE A 39 2.94 -6.95 3.23
N GLN A 40 3.76 -7.35 2.25
CA GLN A 40 3.98 -6.58 1.02
C GLN A 40 2.70 -6.44 0.21
N ALA A 41 1.93 -7.53 0.05
CA ALA A 41 0.63 -7.46 -0.61
C ALA A 41 -0.32 -6.51 0.13
N MET A 42 -0.31 -6.51 1.46
CA MET A 42 -1.10 -5.61 2.29
C MET A 42 -0.67 -4.14 2.11
N SER A 43 0.64 -3.85 2.08
CA SER A 43 1.12 -2.48 1.83
C SER A 43 0.72 -1.98 0.45
N GLU A 44 0.72 -2.85 -0.57
CA GLU A 44 0.31 -2.49 -1.93
C GLU A 44 -1.21 -2.27 -2.00
N ILE A 45 -2.03 -3.20 -1.49
CA ILE A 45 -3.50 -3.07 -1.47
C ILE A 45 -3.90 -1.74 -0.80
N TYR A 46 -3.26 -1.45 0.33
CA TYR A 46 -3.59 -0.27 1.11
C TYR A 46 -2.74 0.97 0.77
N ASN A 47 -1.80 0.91 -0.17
CA ASN A 47 -0.89 2.03 -0.44
C ASN A 47 -0.33 2.69 0.85
N LEU A 48 -0.02 1.85 1.85
CA LEU A 48 0.39 2.25 3.19
C LEU A 48 1.76 1.66 3.45
N ALA A 49 2.69 2.51 3.89
CA ALA A 49 3.93 2.05 4.46
C ALA A 49 3.66 1.16 5.69
N ILE A 50 4.38 0.06 5.80
CA ILE A 50 4.31 -0.83 6.96
C ILE A 50 5.67 -0.88 7.63
N GLU A 51 5.72 -0.56 8.92
CA GLU A 51 6.93 -0.61 9.74
C GLU A 51 6.82 -1.76 10.75
N ILE A 52 7.80 -2.66 10.75
CA ILE A 52 7.89 -3.77 11.68
C ILE A 52 9.00 -3.49 12.69
N TYR A 53 8.66 -3.47 13.98
CA TYR A 53 9.58 -3.23 15.08
C TYR A 53 9.83 -4.52 15.86
N ALA A 54 11.07 -4.76 16.27
CA ALA A 54 11.45 -5.89 17.13
C ALA A 54 12.43 -5.42 18.21
N TYR A 55 11.93 -5.24 19.44
CA TYR A 55 12.72 -4.85 20.62
C TYR A 55 13.60 -3.60 20.42
N SER A 56 13.20 -2.69 19.53
CA SER A 56 13.96 -1.51 19.10
C SER A 56 13.01 -0.35 18.80
N THR A 57 13.51 0.88 18.92
CA THR A 57 12.81 2.11 18.52
C THR A 57 12.98 2.43 17.03
N LYS A 58 13.85 1.70 16.33
CA LYS A 58 13.97 1.74 14.87
C LYS A 58 13.27 0.52 14.27
N PRO A 59 12.57 0.68 13.13
CA PRO A 59 11.98 -0.47 12.45
C PRO A 59 13.08 -1.45 12.04
N MET A 60 12.80 -2.73 12.26
CA MET A 60 13.60 -3.86 11.78
C MET A 60 13.41 -4.08 10.29
N LYS A 61 12.19 -3.86 9.79
CA LYS A 61 11.82 -4.01 8.38
C LYS A 61 10.74 -3.00 8.03
N THR A 62 10.77 -2.51 6.79
CA THR A 62 9.85 -1.52 6.25
C THR A 62 9.40 -1.96 4.87
N PHE A 63 8.12 -1.78 4.58
CA PHE A 63 7.51 -2.05 3.27
C PHE A 63 6.92 -0.76 2.74
N HIS A 64 7.01 -0.55 1.43
CA HIS A 64 6.45 0.62 0.73
C HIS A 64 7.00 1.96 1.25
N GLU A 65 8.33 2.13 1.20
CA GLU A 65 8.99 3.35 1.65
C GLU A 65 8.77 4.48 0.65
N ALA A 66 7.82 5.38 0.88
CA ALA A 66 7.71 6.58 0.07
C ALA A 66 9.04 7.38 0.11
N GLN A 67 9.62 7.64 -1.07
CA GLN A 67 10.73 8.57 -1.26
C GLN A 67 10.40 9.89 -0.56
N VAL A 68 11.33 10.34 0.29
CA VAL A 68 11.42 11.74 0.67
C VAL A 68 11.96 12.44 -0.58
N GLU A 69 11.07 12.85 -1.50
CA GLU A 69 11.50 13.83 -2.48
C GLU A 69 11.89 15.08 -1.68
N ASP A 70 13.17 15.42 -1.80
CA ASP A 70 13.92 16.50 -1.15
C ASP A 70 13.43 17.88 -1.64
N ASP A 71 12.11 18.07 -1.73
CA ASP A 71 11.47 19.28 -2.18
C ASP A 71 10.71 19.87 -0.98
N ASP A 72 10.96 21.15 -0.70
CA ASP A 72 10.49 21.96 0.44
C ASP A 72 8.95 22.10 0.56
N GLN A 73 8.19 21.15 0.03
CA GLN A 73 6.75 21.05 0.11
C GLN A 73 6.40 19.98 1.13
N ILE A 74 5.92 20.45 2.29
CA ILE A 74 5.41 19.66 3.42
C ILE A 74 4.12 18.94 2.97
N ALA A 75 4.22 17.95 2.09
CA ALA A 75 3.21 16.92 1.96
C ALA A 75 3.41 16.01 3.18
N GLU A 76 2.50 16.09 4.16
CA GLU A 76 2.57 15.24 5.34
C GLU A 76 2.65 13.76 4.91
N LYS A 77 3.77 13.11 5.23
CA LYS A 77 3.96 11.68 4.96
C LYS A 77 2.80 10.91 5.59
N PRO A 78 2.10 10.03 4.83
CA PRO A 78 1.00 9.26 5.39
C PRO A 78 1.48 8.41 6.58
N ILE A 79 0.65 8.34 7.61
CA ILE A 79 0.97 7.60 8.84
C ILE A 79 1.13 6.10 8.48
N PRO A 80 2.28 5.47 8.77
CA PRO A 80 2.48 4.06 8.47
C PRO A 80 1.67 3.18 9.40
N LEU A 81 1.30 1.99 8.91
CA LEU A 81 0.82 0.90 9.75
C LEU A 81 2.02 0.31 10.50
N ARG A 82 1.90 0.17 11.82
CA ARG A 82 3.02 -0.27 12.66
C ARG A 82 2.73 -1.61 13.30
N LEU A 83 3.67 -2.54 13.17
CA LEU A 83 3.63 -3.87 13.76
C LEU A 83 4.79 -4.03 14.74
N SER A 84 4.55 -4.74 15.84
CA SER A 84 5.60 -5.26 16.70
C SER A 84 5.70 -6.77 16.53
N TYR A 85 6.91 -7.26 16.32
CA TYR A 85 7.21 -8.66 16.09
C TYR A 85 7.90 -9.28 17.30
N HIS A 86 7.33 -10.39 17.79
CA HIS A 86 7.71 -11.03 19.04
C HIS A 86 7.96 -12.52 18.83
N GLY A 87 8.99 -13.04 19.51
CA GLY A 87 9.22 -14.48 19.61
C GLY A 87 9.45 -15.21 18.29
N GLY A 88 9.79 -14.50 17.20
CA GLY A 88 10.00 -15.09 15.88
C GLY A 88 8.71 -15.58 15.20
N SER A 89 7.55 -15.09 15.62
CA SER A 89 6.30 -15.81 15.33
C SER A 89 5.03 -14.96 15.43
N HIS A 90 5.04 -13.85 16.18
CA HIS A 90 3.81 -13.18 16.56
C HIS A 90 3.88 -11.69 16.24
N TYR A 91 2.84 -11.19 15.56
CA TYR A 91 2.69 -9.79 15.22
C TYR A 91 1.58 -9.16 16.06
N ASN A 92 1.86 -7.99 16.64
CA ASN A 92 0.87 -7.15 17.31
C ASN A 92 0.81 -5.78 16.62
N CYS A 93 -0.39 -5.20 16.53
CA CYS A 93 -0.55 -3.82 16.07
C CYS A 93 0.01 -2.84 17.11
N ILE A 94 0.73 -1.81 16.64
CA ILE A 94 1.16 -0.68 17.46
C ILE A 94 0.24 0.49 17.13
N VAL A 95 -0.47 0.97 18.14
CA VAL A 95 -1.38 2.12 18.05
C VAL A 95 -0.99 3.20 19.06
N ALA A 96 -1.47 4.43 18.85
CA ALA A 96 -1.35 5.50 19.82
C ALA A 96 -2.04 5.11 21.13
N GLN A 97 -1.51 5.58 22.27
CA GLN A 97 -2.08 5.25 23.58
C GLN A 97 -3.49 5.85 23.77
N ASP A 98 -3.76 6.98 23.14
CA ASP A 98 -5.02 7.71 23.11
C ASP A 98 -5.84 7.43 21.84
N TRP A 99 -5.71 6.20 21.31
CA TRP A 99 -6.37 5.79 20.08
C TRP A 99 -7.88 6.07 20.12
N ASN A 100 -8.39 6.58 19.00
CA ASN A 100 -9.80 6.86 18.75
C ASN A 100 -10.06 6.77 17.24
N GLU A 101 -11.31 6.85 16.80
CA GLU A 101 -11.69 6.74 15.38
C GLU A 101 -10.99 7.76 14.46
N GLY A 102 -10.57 8.91 15.00
CA GLY A 102 -9.76 9.90 14.30
C GLY A 102 -8.39 9.38 13.88
N HIS A 103 -7.88 8.31 14.49
CA HIS A 103 -6.62 7.66 14.15
C HIS A 103 -6.77 6.54 13.11
N ALA A 104 -7.98 6.22 12.66
CA ALA A 104 -8.18 5.21 11.63
C ALA A 104 -7.42 5.58 10.34
N LEU A 105 -6.62 4.65 9.83
CA LEU A 105 -5.83 4.84 8.61
C LEU A 105 -6.71 4.90 7.37
N ILE A 106 -7.84 4.18 7.39
CA ILE A 106 -8.84 4.13 6.33
C ILE A 106 -10.15 4.64 6.93
N LYS A 107 -10.75 5.68 6.32
CA LYS A 107 -11.93 6.36 6.85
C LYS A 107 -13.04 6.40 5.82
N GLY A 108 -14.28 6.22 6.27
CA GLY A 108 -15.47 6.41 5.44
C GLY A 108 -15.72 5.33 4.40
N LEU A 109 -15.04 4.19 4.48
CA LEU A 109 -15.25 3.02 3.62
C LEU A 109 -15.80 1.86 4.44
N GLN A 110 -16.59 1.00 3.80
CA GLN A 110 -17.01 -0.25 4.40
C GLN A 110 -15.85 -1.27 4.38
N PRO A 111 -15.76 -2.19 5.35
CA PRO A 111 -14.78 -3.27 5.29
C PRO A 111 -14.87 -4.04 3.96
N GLY A 112 -13.74 -4.25 3.30
CA GLY A 112 -13.65 -4.97 2.01
C GLY A 112 -13.85 -4.09 0.77
N GLN A 113 -14.43 -2.89 0.92
CA GLN A 113 -14.74 -2.02 -0.22
C GLN A 113 -13.47 -1.59 -0.96
N LEU A 114 -12.45 -1.18 -0.21
CA LEU A 114 -11.20 -0.68 -0.81
C LEU A 114 -10.47 -1.80 -1.56
N GLU A 115 -10.42 -2.98 -0.96
CA GLU A 115 -9.77 -4.16 -1.51
C GLU A 115 -10.46 -4.58 -2.82
N GLU A 116 -11.79 -4.59 -2.84
CA GLU A 116 -12.58 -4.88 -4.03
C GLU A 116 -12.36 -3.84 -5.14
N GLU A 117 -12.43 -2.55 -4.82
CA GLU A 117 -12.17 -1.46 -5.76
C GLU A 117 -10.77 -1.56 -6.37
N HIS A 118 -9.75 -1.75 -5.54
CA HIS A 118 -8.36 -1.86 -5.99
C HIS A 118 -8.16 -3.12 -6.86
N ILE A 119 -8.57 -4.29 -6.39
CA ILE A 119 -8.44 -5.54 -7.16
C ILE A 119 -9.18 -5.46 -8.50
N SER A 120 -10.37 -4.85 -8.52
CA SER A 120 -11.14 -4.65 -9.76
C SER A 120 -10.38 -3.76 -10.75
N SER A 121 -9.80 -2.65 -10.28
CA SER A 121 -9.00 -1.73 -11.12
C SER A 121 -7.76 -2.37 -11.77
N LEU A 122 -7.24 -3.45 -11.19
CA LEU A 122 -6.10 -4.19 -11.74
C LEU A 122 -6.52 -5.16 -12.85
N LYS A 123 -7.76 -5.66 -12.80
CA LYS A 123 -8.32 -6.58 -13.80
C LYS A 123 -8.76 -5.87 -15.08
N GLU A 124 -9.06 -4.57 -15.01
CA GLU A 124 -9.45 -3.77 -16.16
C GLU A 124 -8.28 -3.53 -17.15
N PRO A 125 -8.51 -3.64 -18.47
CA PRO A 125 -7.51 -3.30 -19.48
C PRO A 125 -7.11 -1.83 -19.38
N VAL A 126 -5.82 -1.56 -19.32
CA VAL A 126 -5.31 -0.17 -19.40
C VAL A 126 -5.30 0.25 -20.86
N GLU A 127 -6.17 1.18 -21.24
CA GLU A 127 -6.08 1.88 -22.54
C GLU A 127 -4.69 2.56 -22.63
N PRO A 128 -3.97 2.43 -23.76
CA PRO A 128 -2.66 3.03 -23.92
C PRO A 128 -2.73 4.55 -23.72
N ILE A 129 -1.90 5.06 -22.81
CA ILE A 129 -1.92 6.45 -22.38
C ILE A 129 -1.31 7.32 -23.49
N ASP A 130 -2.04 8.37 -23.88
CA ASP A 130 -1.44 9.51 -24.57
C ASP A 130 -0.68 10.36 -23.52
N GLU A 131 0.62 10.07 -23.36
CA GLU A 131 1.51 10.80 -22.44
C GLU A 131 1.49 12.33 -22.66
N GLN A 132 1.16 12.75 -23.89
CA GLN A 132 1.06 14.15 -24.28
C GLN A 132 -0.23 14.80 -23.74
N ALA A 133 -1.34 14.06 -23.73
CA ALA A 133 -2.60 14.49 -23.13
C ALA A 133 -2.50 14.59 -21.59
N LEU A 134 -1.81 13.64 -20.95
CA LEU A 134 -1.64 13.60 -19.50
C LEU A 134 -0.80 14.78 -18.98
N LYS A 135 0.34 15.07 -19.63
CA LYS A 135 1.16 16.26 -19.30
C LYS A 135 0.39 17.56 -19.45
N LYS A 136 -0.41 17.68 -20.51
CA LYS A 136 -1.19 18.89 -20.79
C LYS A 136 -2.31 19.12 -19.77
N ALA A 137 -2.90 18.06 -19.23
CA ALA A 137 -3.90 18.15 -18.18
C ALA A 137 -3.28 18.60 -16.84
N LEU A 138 -2.13 18.05 -16.48
CA LEU A 138 -1.36 18.43 -15.29
C LEU A 138 -0.93 19.90 -15.31
N ASP A 139 -0.45 20.40 -16.45
CA ASP A 139 -0.04 21.81 -16.62
C ASP A 139 -1.23 22.79 -16.58
N SER A 140 -2.46 22.32 -16.82
CA SER A 140 -3.66 23.16 -16.85
C SER A 140 -4.34 23.32 -15.47
N GLY A 141 -3.94 22.54 -14.48
CA GLY A 141 -4.52 22.50 -13.14
C GLY A 141 -3.90 23.49 -12.15
N SER A 142 -3.90 24.78 -12.47
CA SER A 142 -3.55 25.83 -11.51
C SER A 142 -4.61 26.93 -11.53
N LYS A 143 -5.63 26.82 -10.66
CA LYS A 143 -6.37 27.92 -10.00
C LYS A 143 -7.57 27.40 -9.18
N GLU A 144 -7.59 27.81 -7.91
CA GLU A 144 -8.74 27.95 -6.97
C GLU A 144 -9.37 26.65 -6.43
N GLU A 145 -9.75 26.46 -5.16
CA GLU A 145 -9.76 27.27 -3.93
C GLU A 145 -9.94 26.34 -2.70
N GLU A 146 -9.78 26.92 -1.51
CA GLU A 146 -9.68 26.38 -0.15
C GLU A 146 -10.91 25.60 0.39
N CYS A 147 -10.68 24.46 1.06
CA CYS A 147 -11.49 24.00 2.18
C CYS A 147 -10.63 23.21 3.18
N LYS A 148 -10.36 23.85 4.33
CA LYS A 148 -9.63 23.27 5.47
C LYS A 148 -10.50 22.28 6.24
N GLU A 149 -9.80 21.33 6.86
CA GLU A 149 -10.31 20.19 7.64
C GLU A 149 -10.96 19.06 6.83
N THR A 150 -10.47 17.84 7.08
CA THR A 150 -11.04 16.54 6.65
C THR A 150 -10.48 15.89 5.37
N SER A 151 -9.19 15.97 5.04
CA SER A 151 -8.72 15.16 3.89
C SER A 151 -7.21 15.01 3.75
N ILE A 152 -6.55 14.26 4.63
CA ILE A 152 -5.21 13.69 4.28
C ILE A 152 -5.43 12.28 3.73
N VAL A 153 -6.23 11.47 4.44
CA VAL A 153 -6.60 10.11 3.99
C VAL A 153 -7.49 10.13 2.74
N LYS A 154 -8.39 11.11 2.62
CA LYS A 154 -9.28 11.22 1.45
C LYS A 154 -8.55 11.76 0.20
N GLN A 155 -7.40 12.40 0.36
CA GLN A 155 -6.54 12.86 -0.74
C GLN A 155 -5.58 11.77 -1.24
N VAL A 156 -5.15 10.86 -0.36
CA VAL A 156 -4.26 9.75 -0.75
C VAL A 156 -5.01 8.62 -1.45
N TYR A 157 -6.27 8.36 -1.10
CA TYR A 157 -7.01 7.20 -1.61
C TYR A 157 -8.11 7.48 -2.63
N LEU A 158 -8.92 8.51 -2.43
CA LEU A 158 -10.08 8.79 -3.30
C LEU A 158 -9.74 9.69 -4.49
N GLN A 159 -8.50 10.18 -4.57
CA GLN A 159 -7.98 11.01 -5.66
C GLN A 159 -6.76 10.41 -6.37
N ALA A 160 -6.33 9.20 -5.99
CA ALA A 160 -5.32 8.50 -6.75
C ALA A 160 -5.97 7.97 -8.02
N ASP A 161 -5.75 8.67 -9.13
CA ASP A 161 -5.85 8.10 -10.47
C ASP A 161 -5.28 6.66 -10.43
N PRO A 162 -6.03 5.63 -10.86
CA PRO A 162 -5.52 4.25 -10.93
C PRO A 162 -4.11 4.15 -11.54
N GLN A 163 -3.76 5.06 -12.44
CA GLN A 163 -2.42 5.18 -13.03
C GLN A 163 -1.35 5.63 -12.01
N LYS A 164 -1.67 6.61 -11.15
CA LYS A 164 -0.78 7.07 -10.08
C LYS A 164 -0.54 5.96 -9.06
N LEU A 165 -1.59 5.22 -8.69
CA LEU A 165 -1.49 4.09 -7.77
C LEU A 165 -0.57 2.99 -8.33
N ARG A 166 -0.74 2.60 -9.61
CA ARG A 166 0.14 1.62 -10.26
C ARG A 166 1.61 2.08 -10.28
N LYS A 167 1.86 3.37 -10.51
CA LYS A 167 3.23 3.92 -10.47
C LYS A 167 3.84 3.82 -9.07
N MET A 168 3.08 4.12 -8.01
CA MET A 168 3.56 4.00 -6.62
C MET A 168 3.85 2.55 -6.24
N ILE A 169 2.99 1.61 -6.66
CA ILE A 169 3.23 0.17 -6.49
C ILE A 169 4.53 -0.23 -7.19
N GLN A 170 4.71 0.14 -8.46
CA GLN A 170 5.92 -0.20 -9.21
C GLN A 170 7.20 0.32 -8.53
N GLN A 171 7.18 1.56 -8.04
CA GLN A 171 8.32 2.13 -7.30
C GLN A 171 8.60 1.34 -6.01
N SER A 172 7.57 1.00 -5.24
CA SER A 172 7.73 0.20 -4.02
C SER A 172 8.29 -1.19 -4.28
N ARG A 173 8.00 -1.79 -5.44
CA ARG A 173 8.50 -3.11 -5.82
C ARG A 173 10.00 -3.09 -6.12
N GLU A 174 10.44 -2.06 -6.85
CA GLU A 174 11.86 -1.84 -7.14
C GLU A 174 12.68 -1.68 -5.84
N GLU A 175 12.13 -1.02 -4.84
CA GLU A 175 12.77 -0.87 -3.52
C GLU A 175 12.83 -2.19 -2.75
N PHE A 176 11.73 -2.96 -2.74
CA PHE A 176 11.67 -4.25 -2.05
C PHE A 176 12.72 -5.24 -2.58
N GLU A 177 13.02 -5.20 -3.88
CA GLU A 177 14.04 -6.04 -4.51
C GLU A 177 15.48 -5.67 -4.11
N THR A 178 15.70 -4.50 -3.51
CA THR A 178 17.05 -3.98 -3.17
C THR A 178 17.48 -4.16 -1.71
N GLN A 179 16.60 -4.68 -0.83
CA GLN A 179 16.87 -4.91 0.60
C GLN A 179 17.44 -6.31 0.87
#